data_AF-A0A973YHS9-F1
#
_entry.id   AF-A0A973YHS9-F1
#
_cell.length_a   1.000
_cell.length_b   1.000
_cell.length_c   1.000
_cell.angle_alpha   90.00
_cell.angle_beta   90.00
_cell.angle_gamma   90.00
#
_symmetry.space_group_name_H-M   'P 1'
#
loop_
_entity.id
_entity.type
_entity.pdbx_description
1 polymer ?
#
loop_
_entity_poly.entity_id
_entity_poly.type
_entity_poly.pdbx_seq_one_letter_code
_entity_poly.pdbx_strand_id
1 'polypeptide(L)'
;QSVPCAGGHRCCPRGSHCSADGESCIPDPGMGDTRVWGGHPAPRAVPCPDGTSECPDDATCCVTASGAWGCCPMPQASCCADKVHCCPHATTCDLARGRCLSPGGDKDVPMSVAFPAWKRQPPAPVGLRQVLCPDGRSAGPDGATCCQLSPTGYGCCPLQN
;
A
#
# COMPACT_ATOMS: atom_id res chain seq x y z
N GLN A 1 -14.72 -14.90 15.18
CA GLN A 1 -16.09 -15.45 15.25
C GLN A 1 -16.87 -15.05 14.00
N SER A 2 -17.10 -15.99 13.08
CA SER A 2 -17.79 -15.81 11.77
C SER A 2 -19.30 -16.08 11.88
N VAL A 3 -20.11 -15.51 10.98
CA VAL A 3 -21.57 -15.73 10.94
C VAL A 3 -21.91 -16.79 9.89
N PRO A 4 -22.55 -17.92 10.26
CA PRO A 4 -22.97 -18.95 9.31
C PRO A 4 -24.21 -18.52 8.53
N CYS A 5 -24.20 -18.71 7.20
CA CYS A 5 -25.38 -18.46 6.37
C CYS A 5 -26.42 -19.58 6.50
N ALA A 6 -27.70 -19.25 6.31
CA ALA A 6 -28.84 -20.18 6.45
C ALA A 6 -28.83 -21.40 5.50
N GLY A 7 -27.85 -21.50 4.60
CA GLY A 7 -27.61 -22.66 3.74
C GLY A 7 -26.52 -23.63 4.23
N GLY A 8 -25.79 -23.35 5.31
CA GLY A 8 -24.79 -24.28 5.87
C GLY A 8 -23.51 -24.51 5.03
N HIS A 9 -23.39 -23.89 3.86
CA HIS A 9 -22.25 -24.07 2.94
C HIS A 9 -21.31 -22.86 2.86
N ARG A 10 -21.62 -21.77 3.56
CA ARG A 10 -20.88 -20.50 3.49
C ARG A 10 -20.86 -19.79 4.83
N CYS A 11 -19.69 -19.24 5.18
CA CYS A 11 -19.49 -18.43 6.37
C CYS A 11 -19.03 -17.04 5.95
N CYS A 12 -19.69 -15.99 6.45
CA CYS A 12 -19.27 -14.61 6.20
C CYS A 12 -18.30 -14.11 7.28
N PRO A 13 -17.34 -13.24 6.90
CA PRO A 13 -16.43 -12.60 7.84
C PRO A 13 -17.19 -11.70 8.81
N ARG A 14 -16.52 -11.31 9.91
CA ARG A 14 -17.11 -10.38 10.89
C ARG A 14 -17.41 -9.03 10.23
N GLY A 15 -18.61 -8.50 10.48
CA GLY A 15 -19.07 -7.24 9.88
C GLY A 15 -19.76 -7.42 8.52
N SER A 16 -20.19 -8.63 8.18
CA SER A 16 -21.01 -8.88 7.00
C SER A 16 -22.09 -9.92 7.29
N HIS A 17 -23.32 -9.67 6.85
CA HIS A 17 -24.43 -10.62 6.88
C HIS A 17 -24.59 -11.32 5.53
N CYS A 18 -25.17 -12.51 5.55
CA CYS A 18 -25.42 -13.24 4.31
C CYS A 18 -26.58 -12.61 3.54
N SER A 19 -26.42 -12.47 2.23
CA SER A 19 -27.50 -12.14 1.33
C SER A 19 -28.61 -13.19 1.42
N ALA A 20 -29.84 -12.83 1.04
CA ALA A 20 -31.00 -13.72 1.10
C ALA A 20 -30.83 -15.02 0.27
N ASP A 21 -30.00 -14.95 -0.77
CA ASP A 21 -29.56 -16.08 -1.60
C ASP A 21 -28.50 -16.99 -0.93
N GLY A 22 -27.83 -16.55 0.14
CA GLY A 22 -26.81 -17.33 0.83
C GLY A 22 -25.49 -17.52 0.07
N GLU A 23 -25.33 -16.87 -1.09
CA GLU A 23 -24.15 -16.97 -1.94
C GLU A 23 -23.22 -15.76 -1.81
N SER A 24 -23.76 -14.62 -1.39
CA SER A 24 -23.03 -13.36 -1.23
C SER A 24 -22.98 -12.87 0.23
N CYS A 25 -21.86 -12.28 0.64
CA CYS A 25 -21.72 -11.61 1.93
C CYS A 25 -21.88 -10.10 1.76
N ILE A 26 -22.87 -9.52 2.44
CA ILE A 26 -23.19 -8.10 2.41
C ILE A 26 -22.60 -7.46 3.67
N PRO A 27 -21.73 -6.45 3.57
CA PRO A 27 -21.20 -5.76 4.73
C PRO A 27 -22.30 -5.04 5.52
N ASP A 28 -22.33 -5.24 6.84
CA ASP A 28 -23.29 -4.58 7.73
C ASP A 28 -22.98 -3.08 7.83
N PRO A 29 -23.94 -2.16 7.55
CA PRO A 29 -23.74 -0.72 7.62
C PRO A 29 -23.70 -0.16 9.06
N GLY A 30 -23.08 -0.89 9.99
CA GLY A 30 -22.96 -0.54 11.40
C GLY A 30 -21.73 -1.11 12.11
N MET A 31 -20.88 -1.86 11.39
CA MET A 31 -19.53 -2.20 11.84
C MET A 31 -18.55 -1.43 10.98
N GLY A 32 -18.45 -0.12 11.28
CA GLY A 32 -17.43 0.72 10.70
C GLY A 32 -16.06 0.04 10.76
N ASP A 33 -15.33 0.16 9.67
CA ASP A 33 -13.89 -0.04 9.57
C ASP A 33 -13.22 0.41 10.88
N THR A 34 -12.95 -0.56 11.76
CA THR A 34 -12.00 -0.41 12.84
C THR A 34 -10.74 -1.10 12.36
N ARG A 35 -10.17 -0.61 11.25
CA ARG A 35 -8.74 -0.79 10.96
C ARG A 35 -7.90 0.28 11.66
N VAL A 36 -8.38 0.87 12.75
CA VAL A 36 -7.52 1.60 13.69
C VAL A 36 -6.78 0.58 14.55
N TRP A 37 -5.75 -0.02 13.95
CA TRP A 37 -4.50 -0.26 14.65
C TRP A 37 -3.46 0.65 14.00
N GLY A 38 -3.47 1.93 14.38
CA GLY A 38 -2.35 2.86 14.19
C GLY A 38 -1.75 2.98 12.79
N GLY A 39 -2.51 2.78 11.73
CA GLY A 39 -2.06 2.96 10.35
C GLY A 39 -2.61 4.25 9.79
N HIS A 40 -1.77 5.29 9.70
CA HIS A 40 -2.02 6.36 8.74
C HIS A 40 -2.30 5.70 7.38
N PRO A 41 -3.32 6.14 6.61
CA PRO A 41 -3.46 5.66 5.24
C PRO A 41 -2.09 5.84 4.59
N ALA A 42 -1.48 4.73 4.16
CA ALA A 42 -0.20 4.81 3.48
C ALA A 42 -0.40 5.86 2.39
N PRO A 43 0.36 6.97 2.42
CA PRO A 43 0.22 8.00 1.40
C PRO A 43 0.40 7.26 0.08
N ARG A 44 -0.54 7.47 -0.85
CA ARG A 44 -0.52 6.84 -2.16
C ARG A 44 0.90 6.97 -2.70
N ALA A 45 1.60 5.85 -2.89
CA ALA A 45 3.00 5.92 -3.26
C ALA A 45 3.09 6.05 -4.79
N VAL A 46 3.72 7.13 -5.26
CA VAL A 46 3.98 7.35 -6.68
C VAL A 46 5.20 6.53 -7.12
N PRO A 47 5.06 5.68 -8.14
CA PRO A 47 6.15 4.91 -8.68
C PRO A 47 7.18 5.80 -9.38
N CYS A 48 8.45 5.69 -8.99
CA CYS A 48 9.54 6.30 -9.77
C CYS A 48 9.73 5.55 -11.10
N PRO A 49 10.24 6.21 -12.14
CA PRO A 49 10.33 5.63 -13.50
C PRO A 49 11.27 4.42 -13.60
N ASP A 50 12.10 4.20 -12.58
CA ASP A 50 12.96 3.01 -12.46
C ASP A 50 12.20 1.74 -12.05
N GLY A 51 10.97 1.87 -11.54
CA GLY A 51 10.17 0.71 -11.16
C GLY A 51 10.54 0.09 -9.81
N THR A 52 11.76 0.30 -9.28
CA THR A 52 12.18 -0.25 -7.98
C THR A 52 12.05 0.71 -6.81
N SER A 53 11.80 1.99 -7.10
CA SER A 53 11.68 3.04 -6.08
C SER A 53 10.30 3.70 -6.15
N GLU A 54 9.81 4.17 -5.01
CA GLU A 54 8.54 4.87 -4.86
C GLU A 54 8.68 6.03 -3.87
N CYS A 55 7.88 7.08 -4.09
CA CYS A 55 7.80 8.25 -3.24
C CYS A 55 6.36 8.42 -2.72
N PRO A 56 6.12 9.10 -1.59
CA PRO A 56 4.77 9.47 -1.18
C PRO A 56 4.09 10.39 -2.23
N ASP A 57 2.75 10.44 -2.23
CA ASP A 57 1.94 11.15 -3.24
C ASP A 57 2.33 12.64 -3.39
N ASP A 58 2.71 13.26 -2.27
CA ASP A 58 3.16 14.66 -2.21
C ASP A 58 4.65 14.87 -2.53
N ALA A 59 5.34 13.83 -3.01
CA ALA A 59 6.76 13.86 -3.31
C ALA A 59 7.09 13.53 -4.76
N THR A 60 8.18 14.13 -5.25
CA THR A 60 8.64 13.94 -6.63
C THR A 60 9.91 13.10 -6.67
N CYS A 61 9.94 12.10 -7.55
CA CYS A 61 11.13 11.26 -7.76
C CYS A 61 12.26 12.02 -8.46
N CYS A 62 13.46 12.00 -7.87
CA CYS A 62 14.68 12.58 -8.42
C CYS A 62 15.81 11.55 -8.43
N VAL A 63 16.66 11.62 -9.46
CA VAL A 63 17.86 10.79 -9.54
C VAL A 63 19.01 11.48 -8.80
N THR A 64 19.68 10.72 -7.95
CA THR A 64 20.86 11.15 -7.17
C THR A 64 22.14 11.04 -7.98
N ALA A 65 23.23 11.67 -7.51
CA ALA A 65 24.54 11.62 -8.16
C ALA A 65 25.12 10.21 -8.27
N SER A 66 24.74 9.30 -7.37
CA SER A 66 25.14 7.89 -7.40
C SER A 66 24.28 7.02 -8.33
N GLY A 67 23.25 7.60 -8.97
CA GLY A 67 22.28 6.87 -9.79
C GLY A 67 21.15 6.21 -8.99
N ALA A 68 21.10 6.40 -7.67
CA ALA A 68 19.96 5.99 -6.83
C ALA A 68 18.80 6.98 -6.93
N TRP A 69 17.60 6.60 -6.49
CA TRP A 69 16.43 7.48 -6.46
C TRP A 69 16.23 8.12 -5.08
N GLY A 70 15.92 9.40 -5.09
CA GLY A 70 15.49 10.19 -3.95
C GLY A 70 14.11 10.78 -4.20
N CYS A 71 13.44 11.18 -3.14
CA CYS A 71 12.16 11.84 -3.15
C CYS A 71 12.32 13.27 -2.64
N CYS A 72 11.81 14.23 -3.40
CA CYS A 72 11.70 15.61 -2.95
C CYS A 72 10.36 15.77 -2.24
N PRO A 73 10.29 16.35 -1.03
CA PRO A 73 9.07 16.49 -0.23
C PRO A 73 8.09 17.55 -0.77
N MET A 74 8.18 17.87 -2.06
CA MET A 74 7.35 18.86 -2.72
C MET A 74 6.74 18.24 -4.00
N PRO A 75 5.47 18.54 -4.28
CA PRO A 75 4.85 18.16 -5.54
C PRO A 75 5.45 18.99 -6.68
N GLN A 76 5.63 18.37 -7.84
CA GLN A 76 6.14 19.01 -9.07
C GLN A 76 7.52 19.68 -8.88
N ALA A 77 8.36 19.14 -8.00
CA ALA A 77 9.69 19.68 -7.78
C ALA A 77 10.61 19.44 -8.98
N SER A 78 11.44 20.42 -9.31
CA SER A 78 12.55 20.27 -10.24
C SER A 78 13.80 19.82 -9.50
N CYS A 79 14.43 18.74 -10.00
CA CYS A 79 15.70 18.27 -9.46
C CYS A 79 16.82 19.23 -9.89
N CYS A 80 17.61 19.71 -8.93
CA CYS A 80 18.76 20.54 -9.21
C CYS A 80 19.93 19.69 -9.78
N ALA A 81 20.90 20.35 -10.42
CA ALA A 81 22.01 19.66 -11.10
C ALA A 81 22.96 18.91 -10.15
N ASP A 82 22.97 19.25 -8.87
CA ASP A 82 23.73 18.57 -7.82
C ASP A 82 23.10 17.20 -7.44
N LYS A 83 21.86 16.94 -7.87
CA LYS A 83 21.14 15.67 -7.68
C LYS A 83 20.86 15.32 -6.21
N VAL A 84 21.11 16.22 -5.27
CA VAL A 84 20.77 16.08 -3.85
C VAL A 84 19.67 17.06 -3.47
N HIS A 85 19.61 18.21 -4.12
CA HIS A 85 18.65 19.27 -3.85
C HIS A 85 17.55 19.36 -4.91
N CYS A 86 16.41 19.89 -4.47
CA CYS A 86 15.24 20.10 -5.29
C CYS A 86 14.63 21.47 -5.01
N CYS A 87 14.01 22.02 -6.05
CA CYS A 87 13.33 23.29 -6.01
C CYS A 87 11.87 23.16 -6.45
N PRO A 88 10.97 24.01 -5.95
CA PRO A 88 9.58 24.01 -6.40
C PRO A 88 9.46 24.38 -7.88
N HIS A 89 8.34 24.01 -8.50
CA HIS A 89 8.05 24.34 -9.89
C HIS A 89 8.23 25.84 -10.17
N ALA A 90 8.75 26.18 -11.35
CA ALA A 90 9.01 27.55 -11.80
C ALA A 90 10.06 28.33 -10.99
N THR A 91 11.01 27.65 -10.35
CA THR A 91 12.18 28.30 -9.72
C THR A 91 13.50 27.79 -10.30
N THR A 92 14.55 28.60 -10.17
CA THR A 92 15.90 28.30 -10.65
C THR A 92 16.79 27.87 -9.48
N CYS A 93 17.46 26.74 -9.60
CA CYS A 93 18.41 26.29 -8.57
C CYS A 93 19.68 27.15 -8.60
N ASP A 94 19.95 27.89 -7.52
CA ASP A 94 21.23 28.53 -7.25
C ASP A 94 22.02 27.68 -6.25
N LEU A 95 22.92 26.85 -6.78
CA LEU A 95 23.78 25.97 -5.98
C LEU A 95 24.87 26.74 -5.22
N ALA A 96 25.27 27.92 -5.69
CA ALA A 96 26.30 28.72 -5.04
C ALA A 96 25.80 29.34 -3.74
N ARG A 97 24.51 29.73 -3.71
CA ARG A 97 23.84 30.33 -2.56
C ARG A 97 22.99 29.32 -1.78
N GLY A 98 22.79 28.13 -2.33
CA GLY A 98 21.98 27.08 -1.73
C GLY A 98 20.48 27.38 -1.73
N ARG A 99 19.96 28.10 -2.73
CA ARG A 99 18.59 28.63 -2.76
C ARG A 99 17.92 28.41 -4.10
N CYS A 100 16.60 28.29 -4.07
CA CYS A 100 15.74 28.33 -5.25
C CYS A 100 15.34 29.79 -5.51
N LEU A 101 15.83 30.35 -6.60
CA LEU A 101 15.51 31.70 -7.02
C LEU A 101 14.17 31.70 -7.77
N SER A 102 13.21 32.46 -7.27
CA SER A 102 11.98 32.73 -8.01
C SER A 102 12.26 33.75 -9.13
N PRO A 103 11.57 33.66 -10.28
CA PRO A 103 11.74 34.62 -11.38
C PRO A 103 11.40 36.07 -11.01
N GLY A 104 10.67 36.29 -9.91
CA GLY A 104 10.36 37.62 -9.35
C GLY A 104 11.34 38.15 -8.30
N GLY A 105 12.28 37.31 -7.81
CA GLY A 105 13.30 37.71 -6.82
C GLY A 105 12.80 37.98 -5.40
N ASP A 106 11.48 37.98 -5.16
CA ASP A 106 10.85 38.24 -3.86
C ASP A 106 10.54 36.98 -3.04
N LYS A 107 10.74 35.79 -3.63
CA LYS A 107 10.40 34.49 -3.02
C LYS A 107 11.54 33.48 -3.14
N ASP A 108 12.77 33.91 -2.90
CA ASP A 108 13.85 32.96 -2.74
C ASP A 108 13.56 32.04 -1.55
N VAL A 109 13.54 30.73 -1.81
CA VAL A 109 13.35 29.71 -0.77
C VAL A 109 14.62 28.88 -0.67
N PRO A 110 14.99 28.40 0.53
CA PRO A 110 16.09 27.45 0.65
C PRO A 110 15.80 26.19 -0.17
N MET A 111 16.82 25.60 -0.76
CA MET A 111 16.64 24.36 -1.51
C MET A 111 16.23 23.24 -0.55
N SER A 112 15.31 22.39 -1.00
CA SER A 112 14.93 21.20 -0.23
C SER A 112 15.89 20.06 -0.53
N VAL A 113 16.24 19.29 0.49
CA VAL A 113 17.09 18.10 0.31
C VAL A 113 16.20 16.91 -0.02
N ALA A 114 16.54 16.16 -1.06
CA ALA A 114 15.89 14.91 -1.38
C ALA A 114 16.21 13.87 -0.30
N PHE A 115 15.18 13.22 0.23
CA PHE A 115 15.35 12.06 1.10
C PHE A 115 15.46 10.79 0.25
N PRO A 116 16.07 9.70 0.74
CA PRO A 116 16.15 8.45 -0.02
C PRO A 116 14.74 7.95 -0.36
N ALA A 117 14.54 7.53 -1.61
CA ALA A 117 13.26 6.98 -2.03
C ALA A 117 12.97 5.69 -1.28
N TRP A 118 11.68 5.42 -1.07
CA TRP A 118 11.29 4.13 -0.54
C TRP A 118 11.58 3.09 -1.60
N LYS A 119 12.25 2.02 -1.19
CA LYS A 119 12.41 0.85 -2.03
C LYS A 119 11.02 0.26 -2.15
N ARG A 120 10.55 0.03 -3.37
CA ARG A 120 9.43 -0.88 -3.55
C ARG A 120 9.86 -2.18 -2.92
N GLN A 121 9.21 -2.56 -1.84
CA GLN A 121 9.21 -3.97 -1.52
C GLN A 121 8.52 -4.60 -2.73
N PRO A 122 9.16 -5.55 -3.45
CA PRO A 122 8.39 -6.42 -4.30
C PRO A 122 7.22 -6.90 -3.43
N PRO A 123 5.98 -7.00 -3.96
CA PRO A 123 4.87 -7.55 -3.19
C PRO A 123 5.45 -8.76 -2.51
N ALA A 124 5.47 -8.76 -1.17
CA ALA A 124 6.12 -9.82 -0.41
C ALA A 124 5.72 -11.10 -1.12
N PRO A 125 6.67 -11.98 -1.54
CA PRO A 125 6.26 -13.22 -2.17
C PRO A 125 5.21 -13.75 -1.23
N VAL A 126 3.97 -13.84 -1.70
CA VAL A 126 2.88 -14.31 -0.86
C VAL A 126 3.35 -15.71 -0.58
N GLY A 127 4.00 -15.87 0.57
CA GLY A 127 4.47 -17.11 1.08
C GLY A 127 3.19 -17.79 1.43
N LEU A 128 2.56 -18.37 0.41
CA LEU A 128 1.47 -19.29 0.54
C LEU A 128 2.10 -20.51 1.20
N ARG A 129 2.37 -20.42 2.50
CA ARG A 129 2.13 -21.55 3.39
C ARG A 129 0.60 -21.68 3.43
N GLN A 130 0.07 -22.07 2.28
CA GLN A 130 -1.31 -22.31 2.06
C GLN A 130 -1.57 -23.72 2.55
N VAL A 131 -2.46 -23.86 3.53
CA VAL A 131 -2.91 -25.18 3.94
C VAL A 131 -3.76 -25.71 2.79
N LEU A 132 -3.21 -26.65 2.02
CA LEU A 132 -3.94 -27.34 0.97
C LEU A 132 -4.86 -28.38 1.62
N CYS A 133 -6.15 -28.27 1.38
CA CYS A 133 -7.13 -29.20 1.93
C CYS A 133 -7.11 -30.55 1.19
N PRO A 134 -7.65 -31.63 1.79
CA PRO A 134 -7.56 -32.99 1.25
C PRO A 134 -8.18 -33.18 -0.13
N ASP A 135 -9.04 -32.26 -0.57
CA ASP A 135 -9.64 -32.21 -1.91
C ASP A 135 -8.72 -31.65 -3.00
N GLY A 136 -7.59 -31.03 -2.65
CA GLY A 136 -6.65 -30.45 -3.60
C GLY A 136 -7.16 -29.21 -4.35
N ARG A 137 -8.36 -28.70 -4.05
CA ARG A 137 -9.00 -27.57 -4.72
C ARG A 137 -9.15 -26.35 -3.80
N SER A 138 -9.19 -26.56 -2.49
CA SER A 138 -9.31 -25.52 -1.46
C SER A 138 -7.95 -25.24 -0.79
N ALA A 139 -7.56 -23.97 -0.75
CA ALA A 139 -6.31 -23.51 -0.12
C ALA A 139 -6.57 -22.23 0.71
N GLY A 140 -6.01 -22.16 1.91
CA GLY A 140 -6.21 -21.04 2.85
C GLY A 140 -4.92 -20.54 3.49
N PRO A 141 -4.91 -19.31 4.05
CA PRO A 141 -3.71 -18.71 4.66
C PRO A 141 -3.25 -19.46 5.91
N ASP A 142 -2.01 -19.22 6.34
CA ASP A 142 -1.44 -19.76 7.57
C ASP A 142 -2.39 -19.61 8.77
N GLY A 143 -2.70 -20.72 9.44
CA GLY A 143 -3.62 -20.74 10.59
C GLY A 143 -5.07 -21.04 10.23
N ALA A 144 -5.39 -21.30 8.96
CA ALA A 144 -6.69 -21.84 8.56
C ALA A 144 -6.73 -23.37 8.70
N THR A 145 -7.81 -23.90 9.28
CA THR A 145 -8.08 -25.34 9.39
C THR A 145 -9.04 -25.78 8.29
N CYS A 146 -8.77 -26.92 7.64
CA CYS A 146 -9.67 -27.48 6.65
C CYS A 146 -10.87 -28.17 7.34
N CYS A 147 -12.07 -27.74 6.99
CA CYS A 147 -13.32 -28.33 7.47
C CYS A 147 -14.08 -28.95 6.29
N GLN A 148 -14.63 -30.15 6.49
CA GLN A 148 -15.43 -30.85 5.49
C GLN A 148 -16.83 -30.22 5.43
N LEU A 149 -17.09 -29.41 4.40
CA LEU A 149 -18.37 -28.73 4.16
C LEU A 149 -19.38 -29.63 3.44
N SER A 150 -18.90 -30.67 2.76
CA SER A 150 -19.69 -31.62 1.97
C SER A 150 -18.91 -32.92 1.80
N PRO A 151 -19.53 -34.06 1.43
CA PRO A 151 -18.83 -35.35 1.26
C PRO A 151 -17.68 -35.32 0.23
N THR A 152 -17.66 -34.31 -0.66
CA THR A 152 -16.60 -34.08 -1.65
C THR A 152 -16.03 -32.66 -1.62
N GLY A 153 -16.32 -31.86 -0.59
CA GLY A 153 -15.92 -30.45 -0.53
C GLY A 153 -15.39 -30.04 0.83
N TYR A 154 -14.20 -29.44 0.87
CA TYR A 154 -13.63 -28.83 2.07
C TYR A 154 -13.53 -27.32 1.90
N GLY A 155 -13.60 -26.59 3.01
CA GLY A 155 -13.36 -25.16 3.07
C GLY A 155 -12.41 -24.80 4.21
N CYS A 156 -11.82 -23.62 4.14
CA CYS A 156 -10.89 -23.12 5.14
C CYS A 156 -11.63 -22.32 6.23
N CYS A 157 -11.49 -22.72 7.49
CA CYS A 157 -12.08 -22.04 8.65
C CYS A 157 -10.99 -21.41 9.54
N PRO A 158 -11.13 -20.14 9.96
CA PRO A 158 -10.24 -19.52 10.94
C PRO A 158 -10.68 -19.91 12.35
N LEU A 159 -10.27 -21.10 12.82
CA LEU A 159 -10.49 -21.54 14.19
C LEU A 159 -9.20 -21.36 15.00
N GLN A 160 -9.14 -20.28 15.77
CA GLN A 160 -8.44 -20.30 17.05
C GLN A 160 -9.50 -20.69 18.09
N ASN A 161 -9.34 -21.93 18.61
CA ASN A 161 -10.07 -22.58 19.71
C ASN A 161 -11.23 -21.81 20.35
#